data_AF-H1VHP8-F1
#
_entry.id   AF-H1VHP8-F1
#
_cell.length_a   1.000
_cell.length_b   1.000
_cell.length_c   1.000
_cell.angle_alpha   90.00
_cell.angle_beta   90.00
_cell.angle_gamma   90.00
#
_symmetry.space_group_name_H-M   'P 1'
#
loop_
_entity.id
_entity.type
_entity.pdbx_description
1 polymer ?
#
loop_
_entity_poly.entity_id
_entity_poly.type
_entity_poly.pdbx_seq_one_letter_code
_entity_poly.pdbx_strand_id
1 'polypeptide(L)'
;MAGVEEHQKTDGQGVDATPVPLSPASSIEEAKRSSDESSAPSQDVLYAAGVGLRPDDPSLPCLTLRMWVIGIAFCLIGSGVNTLYTFRFPSISLSQSAIQFLAYPVGKAWEFVVPDWGLNIKGHRVSLNPGPFNYKENILIYIMANLSFLTRLSADVLTEQRVFYGLKAGWGFELTVTLATILYGFALAGLCYALVVEPPALLWPGVLGNTALNAALHSGKKEDETEYKLL
;
A
#
# COMPACT_ATOMS: atom_id res chain seq x y z
N MET A 1 -71.72 -7.24 -46.76
CA MET A 1 -71.13 -7.90 -47.95
C MET A 1 -69.91 -8.66 -47.45
N ALA A 2 -70.05 -9.91 -47.00
CA ALA A 2 -70.11 -11.14 -47.82
C ALA A 2 -68.81 -11.31 -48.62
N GLY A 3 -67.98 -12.36 -48.49
CA GLY A 3 -68.00 -13.63 -47.75
C GLY A 3 -66.88 -14.55 -48.32
N VAL A 4 -66.78 -15.78 -47.80
CA VAL A 4 -66.19 -17.02 -48.41
C VAL A 4 -64.66 -17.18 -48.24
N GLU A 5 -64.15 -17.97 -47.25
CA GLU A 5 -63.92 -19.45 -47.16
C GLU A 5 -62.59 -19.92 -47.82
N GLU A 6 -61.64 -20.42 -47.00
CA GLU A 6 -61.14 -21.83 -46.90
C GLU A 6 -60.01 -22.16 -47.91
N HIS A 7 -58.97 -23.00 -47.67
CA HIS A 7 -58.76 -24.10 -46.73
C HIS A 7 -57.26 -24.55 -46.77
N GLN A 8 -56.83 -25.28 -45.72
CA GLN A 8 -55.90 -26.44 -45.72
C GLN A 8 -54.36 -26.23 -45.79
N LYS A 9 -53.48 -26.96 -45.06
CA LYS A 9 -53.60 -28.06 -44.08
C LYS A 9 -52.20 -28.41 -43.47
N THR A 10 -52.19 -28.94 -42.23
CA THR A 10 -51.27 -29.98 -41.64
C THR A 10 -49.77 -29.65 -41.44
N ASP A 11 -49.06 -30.11 -40.41
CA ASP A 11 -49.22 -31.31 -39.57
C ASP A 11 -48.37 -31.27 -38.27
N GLY A 12 -48.83 -32.00 -37.24
CA GLY A 12 -48.07 -32.64 -36.13
C GLY A 12 -47.23 -31.78 -35.16
N GLN A 13 -47.05 -32.09 -33.88
CA GLN A 13 -47.52 -33.17 -32.99
C GLN A 13 -47.02 -32.75 -31.58
N GLY A 14 -47.87 -32.83 -30.55
CA GLY A 14 -47.62 -32.21 -29.24
C GLY A 14 -46.72 -33.02 -28.29
N VAL A 15 -46.37 -32.40 -27.15
CA VAL A 15 -46.12 -33.09 -25.88
C VAL A 15 -46.44 -32.18 -24.69
N ASP A 16 -47.50 -32.57 -23.99
CA ASP A 16 -47.80 -32.57 -22.55
C ASP A 16 -47.08 -31.60 -21.58
N ALA A 17 -47.89 -30.94 -20.76
CA ALA A 17 -47.49 -30.07 -19.67
C ALA A 17 -47.47 -30.84 -18.35
N THR A 18 -46.28 -31.02 -17.76
CA THR A 18 -46.13 -31.27 -16.32
C THR A 18 -44.93 -30.47 -15.78
N PRO A 19 -45.09 -29.65 -14.73
CA PRO A 19 -43.96 -28.95 -14.12
C PRO A 19 -43.25 -29.90 -13.14
N VAL A 20 -41.97 -30.17 -13.40
CA VAL A 20 -41.09 -30.89 -12.46
C VAL A 20 -40.74 -29.94 -11.31
N PRO A 21 -40.87 -30.34 -10.03
CA PRO A 21 -40.52 -29.50 -8.90
C PRO A 21 -38.99 -29.46 -8.73
N LEU A 22 -38.35 -28.34 -9.11
CA LEU A 22 -36.93 -28.13 -8.83
C LEU A 22 -36.75 -27.71 -7.37
N SER A 23 -36.16 -28.64 -6.62
CA SER A 23 -35.77 -28.60 -5.22
C SER A 23 -35.08 -27.29 -4.79
N PRO A 24 -35.40 -26.71 -3.61
CA PRO A 24 -34.83 -25.45 -3.11
C PRO A 24 -33.36 -25.56 -2.63
N ALA A 25 -32.69 -26.69 -2.83
CA ALA A 25 -31.33 -26.91 -2.36
C ALA A 25 -30.26 -26.19 -3.20
N SER A 26 -30.45 -26.05 -4.52
CA SER A 26 -29.45 -25.43 -5.41
C SER A 26 -29.31 -23.93 -5.19
N SER A 27 -30.41 -23.23 -4.86
CA SER A 27 -30.38 -21.79 -4.61
C SER A 27 -29.68 -21.44 -3.30
N ILE A 28 -29.67 -22.35 -2.31
CA ILE A 28 -28.96 -22.15 -1.04
C ILE A 28 -27.46 -22.44 -1.23
N GLU A 29 -27.08 -23.39 -2.08
CA GLU A 29 -25.67 -23.62 -2.43
C GLU A 29 -25.09 -22.53 -3.33
N GLU A 30 -25.83 -21.98 -4.30
CA GLU A 30 -25.38 -20.83 -5.09
C GLU A 30 -25.34 -19.52 -4.30
N ALA A 31 -26.29 -19.31 -3.37
CA ALA A 31 -26.25 -18.17 -2.45
C ALA A 31 -25.11 -18.28 -1.42
N LYS A 32 -24.69 -19.50 -1.08
CA LYS A 32 -23.54 -19.72 -0.18
C LYS A 32 -22.20 -19.67 -0.89
N ARG A 33 -22.17 -19.92 -2.21
CA ARG A 33 -20.95 -19.84 -3.03
C ARG A 33 -20.57 -18.41 -3.43
N SER A 34 -21.53 -17.48 -3.43
CA SER A 34 -21.27 -16.06 -3.71
C SER A 34 -20.81 -15.24 -2.50
N SER A 35 -21.01 -15.73 -1.27
CA SER A 35 -20.57 -15.04 -0.05
C SER A 35 -19.12 -15.34 0.35
N ASP A 36 -18.55 -16.47 -0.08
CA ASP A 36 -17.19 -16.88 0.31
C ASP A 36 -16.10 -16.37 -0.68
N GLU A 37 -16.48 -16.00 -1.90
CA GLU A 37 -15.55 -15.48 -2.94
C GLU A 37 -15.29 -13.96 -2.82
N SER A 38 -15.76 -13.33 -1.75
CA SER A 38 -15.62 -11.88 -1.50
C SER A 38 -14.37 -11.50 -0.67
N SER A 39 -13.64 -12.48 -0.14
CA SER A 39 -12.55 -12.22 0.81
C SER A 39 -11.17 -12.02 0.16
N ALA A 40 -11.01 -12.36 -1.12
CA ALA A 40 -9.80 -12.09 -1.87
C ALA A 40 -10.00 -10.82 -2.73
N PRO A 41 -9.07 -9.84 -2.71
CA PRO A 41 -9.16 -8.70 -3.59
C PRO A 41 -9.22 -9.17 -5.06
N SER A 42 -10.22 -8.70 -5.80
CA SER A 42 -10.35 -8.98 -7.23
C SER A 42 -9.06 -8.60 -7.96
N GLN A 43 -8.62 -9.40 -8.95
CA GLN A 43 -7.38 -9.15 -9.68
C GLN A 43 -7.32 -7.73 -10.29
N ASP A 44 -8.46 -7.17 -10.67
CA ASP A 44 -8.56 -5.79 -11.18
C ASP A 44 -8.13 -4.74 -10.15
N VAL A 45 -8.44 -4.97 -8.86
CA VAL A 45 -8.04 -4.08 -7.76
C VAL A 45 -6.53 -4.16 -7.54
N LEU A 46 -5.97 -5.37 -7.64
CA LEU A 46 -4.52 -5.58 -7.54
C LEU A 46 -3.78 -4.90 -8.69
N TYR A 47 -4.30 -5.06 -9.91
CA TYR A 47 -3.76 -4.41 -11.10
C TYR A 47 -3.83 -2.89 -10.99
N ALA A 48 -4.99 -2.33 -10.61
CA ALA A 48 -5.16 -0.89 -10.38
C ALA A 48 -4.20 -0.37 -9.29
N ALA A 49 -3.87 -1.20 -8.31
CA ALA A 49 -2.97 -0.85 -7.21
C ALA A 49 -1.48 -0.96 -7.53
N GLY A 50 -1.09 -1.25 -8.77
CA GLY A 50 0.32 -1.41 -9.10
C GLY A 50 0.89 -2.81 -8.79
N VAL A 51 0.08 -3.72 -8.24
CA VAL A 51 0.53 -5.01 -7.70
C VAL A 51 0.53 -6.04 -8.83
N GLY A 52 1.70 -6.62 -9.12
CA GLY A 52 1.87 -7.63 -10.19
C GLY A 52 2.09 -7.06 -11.60
N LEU A 53 2.11 -5.73 -11.76
CA LEU A 53 2.37 -5.05 -13.05
C LEU A 53 3.81 -5.21 -13.56
N ARG A 54 4.77 -5.46 -12.66
CA ARG A 54 6.16 -5.76 -13.00
C ARG A 54 6.65 -6.96 -12.21
N PRO A 55 7.43 -7.87 -12.83
CA PRO A 55 8.18 -8.85 -12.06
C PRO A 55 9.15 -8.12 -11.13
N ASP A 56 9.22 -8.56 -9.87
CA ASP A 56 10.14 -7.95 -8.90
C ASP A 56 11.59 -8.21 -9.31
N ASP A 57 12.36 -7.15 -9.50
CA ASP A 57 13.78 -7.24 -9.85
C ASP A 57 14.65 -7.17 -8.58
N PRO A 58 15.31 -8.27 -8.18
CA PRO A 58 16.13 -8.32 -6.98
C PRO A 58 17.45 -7.56 -7.10
N SER A 59 17.87 -7.15 -8.31
CA SER A 59 19.13 -6.44 -8.54
C SER A 59 19.06 -4.94 -8.22
N LEU A 60 17.84 -4.41 -8.11
CA LEU A 60 17.61 -2.99 -7.84
C LEU A 60 18.01 -2.61 -6.40
N PRO A 61 18.73 -1.49 -6.20
CA PRO A 61 19.13 -1.06 -4.87
C PRO A 61 17.91 -0.61 -4.04
N CYS A 62 17.81 -1.13 -2.81
CA CYS A 62 16.66 -0.90 -1.92
C CYS A 62 17.02 -0.10 -0.65
N LEU A 63 18.31 -0.03 -0.27
CA LEU A 63 18.78 0.55 1.00
C LEU A 63 19.95 1.50 0.75
N THR A 64 19.68 2.58 0.03
CA THR A 64 20.71 3.54 -0.37
C THR A 64 20.83 4.68 0.64
N LEU A 65 22.00 5.31 0.68
CA LEU A 65 22.22 6.46 1.58
C LEU A 65 21.24 7.61 1.28
N ARG A 66 20.94 7.88 0.01
CA ARG A 66 19.95 8.90 -0.37
C ARG A 66 18.57 8.64 0.22
N MET A 67 18.10 7.40 0.20
CA MET A 67 16.82 7.01 0.79
C MET A 67 16.82 7.27 2.30
N TRP A 68 17.90 6.92 3.00
CA TRP A 68 18.03 7.15 4.44
C TRP A 68 18.03 8.64 4.77
N VAL A 69 18.81 9.44 4.06
CA VAL A 69 18.91 10.89 4.31
C VAL A 69 17.57 11.58 4.04
N ILE A 70 16.96 11.32 2.88
CA ILE A 70 15.67 11.90 2.50
C ILE A 70 14.57 11.42 3.47
N GLY A 71 14.54 10.12 3.76
CA GLY A 71 13.57 9.52 4.68
C GLY A 71 13.68 10.10 6.09
N ILE A 72 14.87 10.15 6.68
CA ILE A 72 15.08 10.72 8.02
C ILE A 72 14.70 12.20 8.04
N ALA A 73 15.09 12.99 7.03
CA ALA A 73 14.75 14.41 6.96
C ALA A 73 13.23 14.63 6.93
N PHE A 74 12.51 13.90 6.08
CA PHE A 74 11.05 13.98 6.03
C PHE A 74 10.36 13.41 7.27
N CYS A 75 10.92 12.38 7.92
CA CYS A 75 10.40 11.89 9.19
C CYS A 75 10.53 12.93 10.31
N LEU A 76 11.69 13.59 10.42
CA LEU A 76 11.91 14.64 11.42
C LEU A 76 10.96 15.82 11.22
N ILE A 77 10.87 16.31 9.98
CA ILE A 77 9.99 17.44 9.64
C ILE A 77 8.52 17.01 9.81
N GLY A 78 8.13 15.89 9.22
CA GLY A 78 6.76 15.40 9.22
C GLY A 78 6.25 15.10 10.62
N SER A 79 7.01 14.34 11.43
CA SER A 79 6.62 13.99 12.79
C SER A 79 6.64 15.21 13.71
N GLY A 80 7.63 16.11 13.54
CA GLY A 80 7.68 17.36 14.28
C GLY A 80 6.47 18.26 14.01
N VAL A 81 6.16 18.50 12.73
CA VAL A 81 4.99 19.28 12.32
C VAL A 81 3.68 18.64 12.79
N ASN A 82 3.57 17.31 12.66
CA ASN A 82 2.42 16.57 13.14
C ASN A 82 2.27 16.80 14.66
N THR A 83 3.31 16.56 15.45
CA THR A 83 3.27 16.73 16.92
C THR A 83 2.91 18.16 17.34
N LEU A 84 3.47 19.17 16.66
CA LEU A 84 3.14 20.57 16.94
C LEU A 84 1.67 20.90 16.67
N TYR A 85 1.10 20.41 15.58
CA TYR A 85 -0.30 20.65 15.25
C TYR A 85 -1.30 19.84 16.10
N THR A 86 -0.85 18.82 16.84
CA THR A 86 -1.69 18.13 17.82
C THR A 86 -2.18 19.09 18.91
N PHE A 87 -1.35 20.06 19.30
CA PHE A 87 -1.69 21.02 20.35
C PHE A 87 -2.59 22.17 19.88
N ARG A 88 -2.91 22.25 18.58
CA ARG A 88 -3.76 23.29 18.01
C ARG A 88 -5.14 22.74 17.67
N PHE A 89 -6.20 23.51 17.97
CA PHE A 89 -7.57 23.21 17.54
C PHE A 89 -7.95 24.13 16.36
N PRO A 90 -8.39 23.58 15.21
CA PRO A 90 -8.47 22.16 14.85
C PRO A 90 -7.08 21.54 14.62
N SER A 91 -6.93 20.25 14.92
CA SER A 91 -5.66 19.55 14.71
C SER A 91 -5.50 19.19 13.24
N ILE A 92 -4.34 19.51 12.69
CA ILE A 92 -3.99 19.21 11.29
C ILE A 92 -2.94 18.11 11.32
N SER A 93 -3.17 17.02 10.61
CA SER A 93 -2.17 15.96 10.43
C SER A 93 -1.65 15.95 8.99
N LEU A 94 -0.34 15.80 8.85
CA LEU A 94 0.24 15.51 7.55
C LEU A 94 -0.01 14.05 7.20
N SER A 95 -0.36 13.77 5.95
CA SER A 95 -0.47 12.40 5.46
C SER A 95 0.90 11.87 5.06
N GLN A 96 1.19 10.64 5.44
CA GLN A 96 2.34 9.85 4.97
C GLN A 96 2.41 9.73 3.44
N SER A 97 1.28 9.69 2.74
CA SER A 97 1.23 9.65 1.27
C SER A 97 1.72 10.97 0.66
N ALA A 98 1.53 12.10 1.35
CA ALA A 98 2.06 13.39 0.90
C ALA A 98 3.59 13.42 0.96
N ILE A 99 4.19 12.78 1.99
CA ILE A 99 5.64 12.59 2.04
C ILE A 99 6.12 11.73 0.88
N GLN A 100 5.43 10.64 0.57
CA GLN A 100 5.77 9.78 -0.58
C GLN A 100 5.73 10.56 -1.91
N PHE A 101 4.74 11.44 -2.09
CA PHE A 101 4.64 12.29 -3.27
C PHE A 101 5.78 13.32 -3.33
N LEU A 102 6.13 13.96 -2.21
CA LEU A 102 7.22 14.94 -2.13
C LEU A 102 8.62 14.31 -2.21
N ALA A 103 8.75 13.05 -1.77
CA ALA A 103 10.01 12.31 -1.83
C ALA A 103 10.45 12.04 -3.26
N TYR A 104 9.52 11.86 -4.20
CA TYR A 104 9.82 11.61 -5.61
C TYR A 104 10.60 12.76 -6.30
N PRO A 105 10.12 14.02 -6.33
CA PRO A 105 10.87 15.11 -6.93
C PRO A 105 12.17 15.41 -6.19
N VAL A 106 12.22 15.23 -4.86
CA VAL A 106 13.45 15.39 -4.08
C VAL A 106 14.48 14.30 -4.40
N GLY A 107 14.05 13.05 -4.51
CA GLY A 107 14.90 11.92 -4.91
C GLY A 107 15.44 12.08 -6.32
N LYS A 108 14.60 12.55 -7.25
CA LYS A 108 15.01 12.88 -8.62
C LYS A 108 15.96 14.08 -8.67
N ALA A 109 15.73 15.11 -7.88
CA ALA A 109 16.65 16.24 -7.76
C ALA A 109 18.01 15.79 -7.18
N TRP A 110 18.00 14.89 -6.20
CA TRP A 110 19.22 14.32 -5.62
C TRP A 110 20.05 13.54 -6.65
N GLU A 111 19.38 12.78 -7.53
CA GLU A 111 20.03 12.09 -8.66
C GLU A 111 20.79 13.05 -9.59
N PHE A 112 20.25 14.25 -9.84
CA PHE A 112 20.90 15.25 -10.69
C PHE A 112 21.97 16.09 -9.98
N VAL A 113 21.79 16.36 -8.68
CA VAL A 113 22.65 17.28 -7.92
C VAL A 113 23.86 16.57 -7.32
N VAL A 114 23.72 15.29 -6.92
CA VAL A 114 24.76 14.59 -6.19
C VAL A 114 25.60 13.70 -7.12
N PRO A 115 26.90 14.02 -7.34
CA PRO A 115 27.78 13.16 -8.12
C PRO A 115 28.00 11.81 -7.41
N ASP A 116 28.23 10.74 -8.19
CA ASP A 116 28.47 9.36 -7.74
C ASP A 116 29.77 9.22 -6.91
N TRP A 117 29.79 9.77 -5.71
CA TRP A 117 30.86 9.55 -4.74
C TRP A 117 30.63 8.23 -4.02
N GLY A 118 31.42 7.23 -4.39
CA GLY A 118 31.46 5.94 -3.72
C GLY A 118 32.48 5.94 -2.58
N LEU A 119 32.00 5.82 -1.34
CA LEU A 119 32.85 5.53 -0.20
C LEU A 119 32.99 4.01 -0.06
N ASN A 120 34.23 3.50 -0.13
CA ASN A 120 34.51 2.11 0.16
C ASN A 120 34.59 1.92 1.68
N ILE A 121 33.52 1.39 2.27
CA ILE A 121 33.50 1.02 3.69
C ILE A 121 33.49 -0.51 3.77
N LYS A 122 34.53 -1.10 4.37
CA LYS A 122 34.65 -2.56 4.61
C LYS A 122 34.36 -3.44 3.38
N GLY A 123 34.94 -3.10 2.23
CA GLY A 123 34.84 -3.90 1.00
C GLY A 123 33.51 -3.79 0.24
N HIS A 124 32.55 -2.99 0.71
CA HIS A 124 31.31 -2.68 -0.01
C HIS A 124 31.36 -1.23 -0.49
N ARG A 125 31.14 -1.03 -1.79
CA ARG A 125 31.09 0.31 -2.40
C ARG A 125 29.76 0.95 -2.08
N VAL A 126 29.72 1.81 -1.06
CA VAL A 126 28.54 2.62 -0.74
C VAL A 126 28.56 3.83 -1.66
N SER A 127 27.86 3.75 -2.79
CA SER A 127 27.67 4.90 -3.68
C SER A 127 26.64 5.87 -3.09
N LEU A 128 26.97 7.16 -3.04
CA LEU A 128 26.01 8.23 -2.69
C LEU A 128 24.86 8.30 -3.70
N ASN A 129 25.12 7.91 -4.94
CA ASN A 129 24.13 7.84 -6.00
C ASN A 129 24.37 6.54 -6.79
N PRO A 130 23.63 5.46 -6.50
CA PRO A 130 23.85 4.15 -7.12
C PRO A 130 23.11 3.94 -8.45
N GLY A 131 22.42 4.97 -8.96
CA GLY A 131 21.64 4.89 -10.21
C GLY A 131 20.36 5.73 -10.14
N PRO A 132 19.42 5.58 -11.08
CA PRO A 132 18.18 6.36 -11.10
C PRO A 132 17.31 6.14 -9.86
N PHE A 133 16.55 7.16 -9.43
CA PHE A 133 15.65 7.03 -8.28
C PHE A 133 14.58 5.97 -8.53
N ASN A 134 14.48 5.01 -7.61
CA ASN A 134 13.72 3.79 -7.82
C ASN A 134 12.44 3.72 -6.98
N TYR A 135 11.46 2.94 -7.47
CA TYR A 135 10.18 2.70 -6.78
C TYR A 135 10.37 2.05 -5.40
N LYS A 136 11.43 1.24 -5.22
CA LYS A 136 11.78 0.61 -3.95
C LYS A 136 12.25 1.64 -2.92
N GLU A 137 13.09 2.58 -3.31
CA GLU A 137 13.57 3.64 -2.42
C GLU A 137 12.42 4.56 -2.00
N ASN A 138 11.55 4.91 -2.94
CA ASN A 138 10.39 5.75 -2.67
C ASN A 138 9.39 5.11 -1.71
N ILE A 139 9.07 3.82 -1.89
CA ILE A 139 8.15 3.13 -0.98
C ILE A 139 8.78 2.90 0.40
N LEU A 140 10.11 2.72 0.49
CA LEU A 140 10.75 2.63 1.79
C LEU A 140 10.74 3.97 2.55
N ILE A 141 10.88 5.11 1.86
CA ILE A 141 10.69 6.44 2.48
C ILE A 141 9.28 6.57 3.06
N TYR A 142 8.26 6.11 2.31
CA TYR A 142 6.88 6.05 2.81
C TYR A 142 6.75 5.18 4.07
N ILE A 143 7.36 3.99 4.09
CA ILE A 143 7.32 3.10 5.27
C ILE A 143 7.97 3.77 6.48
N MET A 144 9.11 4.44 6.30
CA MET A 144 9.77 5.19 7.37
C MET A 144 8.87 6.30 7.92
N ALA A 145 8.21 7.06 7.03
CA ALA A 145 7.29 8.12 7.41
C ALA A 145 6.07 7.58 8.18
N ASN A 146 5.48 6.46 7.72
CA ASN A 146 4.38 5.77 8.37
C ASN A 146 4.72 5.41 9.83
N LEU A 147 5.86 4.73 10.01
CA LEU A 147 6.36 4.32 11.32
C LEU A 147 6.65 5.54 12.23
N SER A 148 7.20 6.61 11.65
CA SER A 148 7.53 7.83 12.39
C SER A 148 6.30 8.61 12.87
N PHE A 149 5.14 8.46 12.23
CA PHE A 149 3.93 9.14 12.65
C PHE A 149 3.23 8.40 13.80
N LEU A 150 3.44 7.08 13.88
CA LEU A 150 2.90 6.24 14.95
C LEU A 150 3.49 6.61 16.33
N THR A 151 4.67 7.24 16.38
CA THR A 151 5.30 7.69 17.63
C THR A 151 4.50 8.76 18.36
N ARG A 152 3.54 9.42 17.68
CA ARG A 152 2.61 10.35 18.33
C ARG A 152 1.84 9.68 19.46
N LEU A 153 1.38 8.44 19.27
CA LEU A 153 0.64 7.70 20.30
C LEU A 153 1.45 7.56 21.58
N SER A 154 2.75 7.29 21.45
CA SER A 154 3.66 7.22 22.61
C SER A 154 3.83 8.57 23.29
N ALA A 155 3.87 9.67 22.52
CA ALA A 155 3.99 11.02 23.06
C ALA A 155 2.74 11.47 23.84
N ASP A 156 1.55 11.06 23.39
CA ASP A 156 0.29 11.36 24.08
C ASP A 156 0.25 10.67 25.46
N VAL A 157 0.56 9.36 25.51
CA VAL A 157 0.64 8.60 26.77
C VAL A 157 1.66 9.21 27.74
N LEU A 158 2.81 9.64 27.24
CA LEU A 158 3.84 10.26 28.07
C LEU A 158 3.40 11.62 28.62
N THR A 159 2.69 12.39 27.81
CA THR A 159 2.13 13.69 28.22
C THR A 159 1.07 13.49 29.30
N GLU A 160 0.20 12.49 29.17
CA GLU A 160 -0.79 12.14 30.20
C GLU A 160 -0.13 11.70 31.51
N GLN A 161 0.90 10.86 31.45
CA GLN A 161 1.68 10.45 32.63
C GLN A 161 2.28 11.65 33.37
N ARG A 162 2.81 12.62 32.62
CA ARG A 162 3.45 13.80 33.21
C ARG A 162 2.43 14.81 33.76
N VAL A 163 1.34 15.07 33.02
CA VAL A 163 0.36 16.12 33.36
C VAL A 163 -0.67 15.64 34.37
N PHE A 164 -1.16 14.40 34.22
CA PHE A 164 -2.23 13.86 35.06
C PHE A 164 -1.70 13.17 36.33
N TYR A 165 -0.60 12.40 36.20
CA TYR A 165 -0.05 11.63 37.32
C TYR A 165 1.15 12.30 38.00
N GLY A 166 1.68 13.40 37.46
CA GLY A 166 2.80 14.16 38.04
C GLY A 166 4.13 13.39 38.12
N LEU A 167 4.23 12.21 37.49
CA LEU A 167 5.40 11.36 37.49
C LEU A 167 6.45 11.90 36.51
N LYS A 168 7.50 12.54 37.04
CA LYS A 168 8.66 12.99 36.26
C LYS A 168 9.75 11.92 36.29
N ALA A 169 9.58 10.87 35.49
CA ALA A 169 10.51 9.74 35.43
C ALA A 169 11.88 10.06 34.77
N GLY A 170 12.05 11.29 34.26
CA GLY A 170 13.29 11.76 33.65
C GLY A 170 13.45 11.34 32.19
N TRP A 171 14.24 12.10 31.42
CA TRP A 171 14.35 11.95 29.96
C TRP A 171 14.78 10.54 29.51
N GLY A 172 15.65 9.87 30.28
CA GLY A 172 16.13 8.53 29.94
C GLY A 172 15.06 7.44 30.07
N PHE A 173 14.18 7.54 31.07
CA PHE A 173 13.06 6.61 31.22
C PHE A 173 12.05 6.79 30.09
N GLU A 174 11.72 8.05 29.75
CA GLU A 174 10.80 8.39 28.67
C GLU A 174 11.28 7.84 27.31
N LEU A 175 12.58 7.96 27.02
CA LEU A 175 13.17 7.36 25.82
C LEU A 175 13.15 5.84 25.85
N THR A 176 13.48 5.23 26.99
CA THR A 176 13.55 3.77 27.12
C THR A 176 12.16 3.14 26.98
N VAL A 177 11.13 3.74 27.58
CA VAL A 177 9.73 3.33 27.42
C VAL A 177 9.29 3.44 25.96
N THR A 178 9.57 4.58 25.32
CA THR A 178 9.19 4.79 23.91
C THR A 178 9.87 3.76 22.99
N LEU A 179 11.16 3.51 23.20
CA LEU A 179 11.91 2.51 22.45
C LEU A 179 11.37 1.10 22.69
N ALA A 180 11.06 0.75 23.93
CA ALA A 180 10.48 -0.55 24.28
C ALA A 180 9.12 -0.77 23.59
N THR A 181 8.25 0.24 23.55
CA THR A 181 6.95 0.15 22.86
C THR A 181 7.11 -0.11 21.37
N ILE A 182 8.06 0.59 20.72
CA ILE A 182 8.32 0.42 19.29
C ILE A 182 8.92 -0.97 19.00
N LEU A 183 9.89 -1.42 19.80
CA LEU A 183 10.49 -2.75 19.65
C LEU A 183 9.48 -3.87 19.88
N TYR A 184 8.58 -3.70 20.86
CA TYR A 184 7.50 -4.64 21.12
C TYR A 184 6.53 -4.73 19.93
N GLY A 185 6.19 -3.60 19.31
CA GLY A 185 5.39 -3.56 18.08
C GLY A 185 6.07 -4.29 16.92
N PHE A 186 7.37 -4.08 16.71
CA PHE A 186 8.13 -4.79 15.67
C PHE A 186 8.24 -6.29 15.94
N ALA A 187 8.39 -6.71 17.20
CA ALA A 187 8.43 -8.12 17.57
C ALA A 187 7.11 -8.83 17.25
N LEU A 188 5.97 -8.21 17.58
CA LEU A 188 4.65 -8.74 17.23
C LEU A 188 4.42 -8.74 15.71
N ALA A 189 4.81 -7.68 15.00
CA ALA A 189 4.71 -7.64 13.55
C ALA A 189 5.52 -8.76 12.88
N GLY A 190 6.71 -9.07 13.39
CA GLY A 190 7.53 -10.19 12.94
C GLY A 190 6.88 -11.55 13.19
N LEU A 191 6.25 -11.75 14.35
CA LEU A 191 5.50 -12.98 14.66
C LEU A 191 4.29 -13.16 13.74
N CYS A 192 3.59 -12.07 13.44
CA CYS A 192 2.41 -12.08 12.57
C CYS A 192 2.74 -12.06 11.07
N TYR A 193 4.02 -11.93 10.68
CA TYR A 193 4.43 -11.88 9.28
C TYR A 193 3.93 -13.09 8.49
N ALA A 194 4.06 -14.30 9.05
CA ALA A 194 3.59 -15.54 8.43
C ALA A 194 2.05 -15.55 8.22
N LEU A 195 1.29 -14.89 9.10
CA LEU A 195 -0.16 -14.87 9.00
C LEU A 195 -0.69 -13.79 8.05
N VAL A 196 0.01 -12.67 7.94
CA VAL A 196 -0.47 -11.47 7.21
C VAL A 196 0.19 -11.31 5.84
N VAL A 197 1.45 -11.75 5.68
CA VAL A 197 2.24 -11.47 4.46
C VAL A 197 2.39 -12.69 3.56
N GLU A 198 2.52 -13.89 4.11
CA GLU A 198 2.67 -15.10 3.29
C GLU A 198 1.43 -15.45 2.44
N PRO A 199 0.17 -15.34 2.92
CA PRO A 199 -0.99 -15.64 2.09
C PRO A 199 -1.30 -14.49 1.12
N PRO A 200 -1.18 -14.69 -0.21
CA PRO A 200 -1.42 -13.63 -1.21
C PRO A 200 -2.88 -13.15 -1.29
N ALA A 201 -3.81 -13.92 -0.69
CA ALA A 201 -5.23 -13.59 -0.63
C ALA A 201 -5.56 -12.55 0.44
N LEU A 202 -4.70 -12.36 1.45
CA LEU A 202 -4.90 -11.39 2.53
C LEU A 202 -4.12 -10.12 2.22
N LEU A 203 -4.82 -9.14 1.65
CA LEU A 203 -4.23 -7.85 1.35
C LEU A 203 -4.92 -6.74 2.15
N TRP A 204 -4.11 -5.81 2.64
CA TRP A 204 -4.59 -4.66 3.40
C TRP A 204 -5.05 -3.53 2.46
N PRO A 205 -6.35 -3.20 2.38
CA PRO A 205 -6.84 -2.19 1.44
C PRO A 205 -6.24 -0.80 1.70
N GLY A 206 -5.86 -0.51 2.95
CA GLY A 206 -5.27 0.78 3.34
C GLY A 206 -3.90 1.07 2.71
N VAL A 207 -3.19 0.08 2.18
CA VAL A 207 -1.89 0.31 1.50
C VAL A 207 -2.03 0.42 -0.02
N LEU A 208 -3.15 0.00 -0.60
CA LEU A 208 -3.36 -0.05 -2.05
C LEU A 208 -3.23 1.30 -2.72
N GLY A 209 -3.75 2.37 -2.11
CA GLY A 209 -3.63 3.72 -2.66
C GLY A 209 -2.17 4.18 -2.75
N ASN A 210 -1.34 3.79 -1.77
CA ASN A 210 0.08 4.16 -1.71
C ASN A 210 0.93 3.32 -2.67
N THR A 211 0.58 2.05 -2.87
CA THR A 211 1.23 1.21 -3.89
C THR A 211 0.86 1.67 -5.29
N ALA A 212 -0.41 2.04 -5.52
CA ALA A 212 -0.89 2.62 -6.78
C ALA A 212 -0.14 3.90 -7.11
N LEU A 213 -0.05 4.82 -6.12
CA LEU A 213 0.70 6.06 -6.25
C LEU A 213 2.17 5.80 -6.57
N ASN A 214 2.80 4.83 -5.91
CA ASN A 214 4.19 4.49 -6.17
C ASN A 214 4.40 3.98 -7.59
N ALA A 215 3.50 3.11 -8.05
CA ALA A 215 3.52 2.55 -9.40
C ALA A 215 3.33 3.68 -10.43
N ALA A 216 2.34 4.56 -10.23
CA ALA A 216 2.08 5.69 -11.11
C ALA A 216 3.30 6.63 -11.23
N LEU A 217 3.94 7.00 -10.12
CA LEU A 217 5.12 7.87 -10.10
C LEU A 217 6.31 7.29 -10.88
N HIS A 218 6.39 5.96 -11.02
CA HIS A 218 7.48 5.27 -11.70
C HIS A 218 7.05 4.55 -12.98
N SER A 219 5.81 4.72 -13.47
CA SER A 219 5.29 4.05 -14.68
C SER A 219 5.70 4.76 -15.97
N GLY A 220 5.72 6.09 -15.96
CA GLY A 220 5.92 6.91 -17.16
C GLY A 220 7.32 6.95 -17.77
N LYS A 221 8.18 5.93 -17.58
CA LYS A 221 9.51 5.89 -18.23
C LYS A 221 9.71 4.68 -19.16
N LYS A 222 8.79 3.70 -19.18
CA LYS A 222 8.93 2.49 -20.03
C LYS A 222 7.93 2.39 -21.18
N GLU A 223 6.81 3.10 -21.12
CA GLU A 223 5.85 3.11 -22.25
C GLU A 223 6.44 3.83 -23.47
N ASP A 224 7.18 4.92 -23.26
CA ASP A 224 7.86 5.63 -24.34
C ASP A 224 8.90 4.74 -25.06
N GLU A 225 9.78 4.01 -24.35
CA GLU A 225 10.79 3.14 -24.99
C GLU A 225 10.21 1.94 -25.75
N THR A 226 8.99 1.50 -25.40
CA THR A 226 8.34 0.38 -26.08
C THR A 226 7.68 0.84 -27.38
N GLU A 227 7.16 2.07 -27.42
CA GLU A 227 6.60 2.68 -28.62
C GLU A 227 7.71 3.03 -29.64
N TYR A 228 8.89 3.47 -29.20
CA TYR A 228 10.04 3.71 -30.09
C TYR A 228 10.72 2.45 -30.65
N LYS A 229 10.48 1.27 -30.07
CA LYS A 229 10.98 -0.01 -30.61
C LYS A 229 10.02 -0.67 -31.60
N LEU A 230 8.83 -0.11 -31.77
CA LEU A 230 7.78 -0.58 -32.68
C LEU A 230 7.59 0.33 -33.91
N LEU A 231 8.39 1.40 -34.03
CA LEU A 231 8.53 2.28 -35.20
C LEU A 231 9.93 2.14 -35.81
#